data_AF-A0A2U1AT90-F1
#
_entry.id   AF-A0A2U1AT90-F1
#
_cell.length_a   1.000
_cell.length_b   1.000
_cell.length_c   1.000
_cell.angle_alpha   90.00
_cell.angle_beta   90.00
_cell.angle_gamma   90.00
#
_symmetry.space_group_name_H-M   'P 1'
#
loop_
_entity.id
_entity.type
_entity.pdbx_description
1 polymer ?
#
loop_
_entity_poly.entity_id
_entity_poly.type
_entity_poly.pdbx_seq_one_letter_code
_entity_poly.pdbx_strand_id
1 'polypeptide(L)'
;MTDYKRIKTFDEVTEREHGKIGIESRNKYEENAQLFIVSEMLEETQSSKEECCDELSMAEKEAIDKGLEDADKGNVTPHEEVRKRYSKWL
;
A
#
# COMPACT_ATOMS: atom_id res chain seq x y z
N MET A 1 -18.03 36.17 -7.63
CA MET A 1 -18.47 34.86 -8.17
C MET A 1 -17.97 34.76 -9.59
N THR A 2 -17.08 33.81 -9.86
CA THR A 2 -16.46 33.61 -11.17
C THR A 2 -17.52 33.14 -12.17
N ASP A 3 -17.52 33.70 -13.39
CA ASP A 3 -18.46 33.29 -14.44
C ASP A 3 -17.88 32.12 -15.24
N TYR A 4 -18.52 30.95 -15.12
CA TYR A 4 -18.11 29.70 -15.78
C TYR A 4 -18.89 29.40 -17.07
N LYS A 5 -19.82 30.28 -17.50
CA LYS A 5 -20.75 30.00 -18.62
C LYS A 5 -20.07 29.69 -19.96
N ARG A 6 -18.79 30.02 -20.12
CA ARG A 6 -18.02 29.83 -21.35
C ARG A 6 -16.94 28.76 -21.26
N ILE A 7 -16.75 28.15 -20.10
CA ILE A 7 -15.73 27.14 -19.88
C ILE A 7 -16.26 25.78 -20.34
N LYS A 8 -15.47 25.08 -21.16
CA LYS A 8 -15.81 23.81 -21.79
C LYS A 8 -14.92 22.65 -21.38
N THR A 9 -13.72 22.94 -20.86
CA THR A 9 -12.73 21.92 -20.51
C THR A 9 -12.30 22.05 -19.05
N PHE A 10 -11.79 20.94 -18.50
CA PHE A 10 -11.23 20.94 -17.16
C PHE A 10 -10.04 21.90 -17.04
N ASP A 11 -9.17 21.93 -18.04
CA ASP A 11 -8.01 22.83 -18.10
C ASP A 11 -8.41 24.30 -18.03
N GLU A 12 -9.48 24.68 -18.73
CA GLU A 12 -10.01 26.06 -18.68
C GLU A 12 -10.53 26.44 -17.28
N VAL A 13 -11.14 25.50 -16.54
CA VAL A 13 -11.53 25.73 -15.14
C VAL A 13 -10.28 25.91 -14.29
N THR A 14 -9.32 25.02 -14.46
CA THR A 14 -8.14 25.00 -13.60
C THR A 14 -7.22 26.20 -13.83
N GLU A 15 -7.04 26.62 -15.08
CA GLU A 15 -6.36 27.87 -15.41
C GLU A 15 -7.13 29.09 -14.91
N ARG A 16 -8.47 29.05 -14.87
CA ARG A 16 -9.28 30.17 -14.39
C ARG A 16 -9.16 30.39 -12.89
N GLU A 17 -9.06 29.31 -12.12
CA GLU A 17 -8.99 29.30 -10.65
C GLU A 17 -7.56 29.45 -10.13
N HIS A 18 -6.59 28.75 -10.75
CA HIS A 18 -5.22 28.64 -10.25
C HIS A 18 -4.18 29.27 -11.16
N GLY A 19 -4.60 29.81 -12.31
CA GLY A 19 -3.73 30.40 -13.32
C GLY A 19 -2.98 29.37 -14.17
N LYS A 20 -2.12 29.87 -15.05
CA LYS A 20 -1.40 29.03 -16.02
C LYS A 20 -0.35 28.14 -15.35
N ILE A 21 -0.01 27.05 -16.02
CA ILE A 21 1.09 26.15 -15.63
C ILE A 21 2.37 26.97 -15.38
N GLY A 22 3.06 26.68 -14.28
CA GLY A 22 4.32 27.30 -13.90
C GLY A 22 4.21 28.53 -12.99
N ILE A 23 2.99 28.95 -12.60
CA ILE A 23 2.82 29.95 -11.54
C ILE A 23 2.70 29.27 -10.17
N GLU A 24 3.11 29.98 -9.12
CA GLU A 24 3.13 29.45 -7.74
C GLU A 24 1.78 28.90 -7.29
N SER A 25 0.68 29.61 -7.57
CA SER A 25 -0.67 29.16 -7.22
C SER A 25 -1.05 27.85 -7.91
N ARG A 26 -0.66 27.70 -9.19
CA ARG A 26 -0.91 26.48 -9.98
C ARG A 26 -0.08 25.32 -9.49
N ASN A 27 1.22 25.53 -9.25
CA ASN A 27 2.12 24.50 -8.76
C ASN A 27 1.64 23.95 -7.41
N LYS A 28 1.24 24.84 -6.49
CA LYS A 28 0.73 24.43 -5.17
C LYS A 28 -0.57 23.61 -5.27
N TYR A 29 -1.45 23.96 -6.20
CA TYR A 29 -2.67 23.18 -6.43
C TYR A 29 -2.34 21.78 -6.96
N GLU A 30 -1.43 21.68 -7.95
CA GLU A 30 -1.03 20.40 -8.54
C GLU A 30 -0.29 19.50 -7.54
N GLU A 31 0.63 20.05 -6.75
CA GLU A 31 1.31 19.34 -5.68
C GLU A 31 0.33 18.75 -4.66
N ASN A 32 -0.64 19.53 -4.19
CA ASN A 32 -1.64 19.06 -3.25
C ASN A 32 -2.55 17.98 -3.86
N ALA A 33 -2.97 18.14 -5.12
CA ALA A 33 -3.78 17.15 -5.81
C ALA A 33 -3.02 15.82 -5.99
N GLN A 34 -1.74 15.88 -6.34
CA GLN A 34 -0.89 14.70 -6.45
C GLN A 34 -0.69 14.02 -5.09
N LEU A 35 -0.42 14.79 -4.04
CA LEU A 35 -0.29 14.26 -2.68
C LEU A 35 -1.56 13.56 -2.20
N PHE A 36 -2.73 14.13 -2.51
CA PHE A 36 -4.02 13.51 -2.19
C PHE A 36 -4.20 12.17 -2.93
N ILE A 37 -3.90 12.10 -4.22
CA ILE A 37 -4.00 10.83 -4.97
C ILE A 37 -3.04 9.79 -4.38
N VAL A 38 -1.81 10.18 -4.08
CA VAL A 38 -0.81 9.28 -3.48
C VAL A 38 -1.24 8.82 -2.09
N SER A 39 -1.84 9.68 -1.26
CA SER A 39 -2.33 9.27 0.07
C SER A 39 -3.46 8.25 -0.03
N GLU A 40 -4.44 8.46 -0.90
CA GLU A 40 -5.53 7.49 -1.10
C GLU A 40 -5.00 6.14 -1.59
N MET A 41 -4.06 6.13 -2.55
CA MET A 41 -3.42 4.90 -3.01
C MET A 41 -2.66 4.20 -1.87
N LEU A 42 -1.98 4.95 -1.00
CA LEU A 42 -1.26 4.38 0.14
C LEU A 42 -2.21 3.82 1.20
N GLU A 43 -3.32 4.50 1.48
CA GLU A 43 -4.35 4.03 2.42
C GLU A 43 -4.99 2.72 1.91
N GLU A 44 -5.38 2.65 0.64
CA GLU A 44 -5.90 1.41 0.03
C GLU A 44 -4.88 0.26 0.13
N THR A 45 -3.58 0.54 -0.09
CA THR A 45 -2.55 -0.50 0.03
C THR A 45 -2.33 -0.95 1.48
N GLN A 46 -2.45 -0.04 2.46
CA GLN A 46 -2.33 -0.40 3.88
C GLN A 46 -3.52 -1.25 4.34
N SER A 47 -4.74 -0.88 3.97
CA SER A 47 -5.92 -1.70 4.24
C SER A 47 -5.83 -3.08 3.58
N SER A 48 -5.33 -3.18 2.34
CA SER A 48 -5.12 -4.49 1.69
C SER A 48 -4.04 -5.36 2.37
N LYS A 49 -3.08 -4.74 3.06
CA LYS A 49 -2.02 -5.43 3.79
C LYS A 49 -2.51 -5.98 5.13
N GLU A 50 -3.43 -5.27 5.77
CA GLU A 50 -4.15 -5.73 6.96
C GLU A 50 -5.05 -6.93 6.60
N GLU A 51 -5.75 -6.87 5.46
CA GLU A 51 -6.60 -7.95 4.95
C GLU A 51 -5.85 -9.27 4.69
N CYS A 52 -4.59 -9.23 4.24
CA CYS A 52 -3.78 -10.45 4.01
C CYS A 52 -3.60 -11.30 5.28
N CYS A 53 -3.65 -10.68 6.47
CA CYS A 53 -3.50 -11.36 7.75
C CYS A 53 -4.84 -11.59 8.47
N ASP A 54 -5.91 -10.92 8.04
CA ASP A 54 -7.24 -11.03 8.63
C ASP A 54 -8.02 -12.28 8.17
N GLU A 55 -7.66 -12.84 7.01
CA GLU A 55 -8.25 -14.10 6.50
C GLU A 55 -7.74 -15.37 7.19
N LEU A 56 -6.66 -15.29 7.99
CA LEU A 56 -6.11 -16.47 8.66
C LEU A 56 -7.08 -16.99 9.73
N SER A 57 -7.33 -18.30 9.71
CA SER A 57 -8.08 -18.97 10.78
C SER A 57 -7.34 -18.88 12.11
N MET A 58 -8.07 -19.05 13.23
CA MET A 58 -7.46 -19.07 14.56
C MET A 58 -6.34 -20.11 14.67
N ALA A 59 -6.52 -21.29 14.05
CA ALA A 59 -5.53 -22.36 14.07
C ALA A 59 -4.24 -21.97 13.32
N GLU A 60 -4.36 -21.22 12.22
CA GLU A 60 -3.19 -20.74 11.47
C GLU A 60 -2.44 -19.66 12.26
N LYS A 61 -3.16 -18.76 12.92
CA LYS A 61 -2.56 -17.75 13.81
C LYS A 61 -1.81 -18.41 14.97
N GLU A 62 -2.42 -19.38 15.65
CA GLU A 62 -1.78 -20.16 16.72
C GLU A 62 -0.55 -20.94 16.24
N ALA A 63 -0.60 -21.51 15.04
CA ALA A 63 0.54 -22.22 14.45
C ALA A 63 1.72 -21.29 14.16
N ILE A 64 1.44 -20.06 13.70
CA ILE A 64 2.47 -19.03 13.45
C ILE A 64 3.11 -18.59 14.76
N ASP A 65 2.30 -18.28 15.79
CA ASP A 65 2.79 -17.87 17.11
C ASP A 65 3.69 -18.95 17.72
N LYS A 66 3.26 -20.21 17.65
CA LYS A 66 4.07 -21.33 18.11
C LYS A 66 5.38 -21.46 17.33
N GLY A 67 5.35 -21.28 16.01
CA GLY A 67 6.54 -21.32 15.17
C GLY A 67 7.56 -20.23 15.52
N LEU A 68 7.08 -19.01 15.84
CA LEU A 68 7.91 -17.91 16.31
C LEU A 68 8.52 -18.22 17.69
N GLU A 69 7.73 -18.73 18.63
CA GLU A 69 8.24 -19.13 19.94
C GLU A 69 9.30 -20.23 19.85
N ASP A 70 9.08 -21.23 18.99
CA ASP A 70 10.05 -22.31 18.76
C ASP A 70 11.33 -21.77 18.12
N ALA A 71 11.23 -20.79 17.20
CA ALA A 71 12.39 -20.13 16.62
C ALA A 71 13.21 -19.36 17.67
N ASP A 72 12.56 -18.57 18.53
CA ASP A 72 13.21 -17.79 19.59
C ASP A 72 13.88 -18.69 20.64
N LYS A 73 13.27 -19.85 20.93
CA LYS A 73 13.83 -20.87 21.84
C LYS A 73 14.92 -21.73 21.17
N GLY A 74 15.15 -21.56 19.87
CA GLY A 74 16.12 -22.36 19.10
C GLY A 74 15.64 -23.79 18.80
N ASN A 75 14.35 -24.09 18.97
CA ASN A 75 13.69 -25.35 18.62
C ASN A 75 13.48 -25.49 17.10
N VAL A 76 14.53 -25.23 16.32
CA VAL A 76 14.49 -25.29 14.86
C VAL A 76 15.29 -26.49 14.35
N THR A 77 14.86 -27.04 13.21
CA THR A 77 15.62 -28.10 12.53
C THR A 77 16.53 -27.49 11.48
N PRO A 78 17.84 -27.78 11.48
CA PRO A 78 18.76 -27.26 10.47
C PRO A 78 18.38 -27.72 9.06
N HIS A 79 18.58 -26.83 8.08
CA HIS A 79 18.27 -27.09 6.68
C HIS A 79 18.90 -28.40 6.15
N GLU A 80 20.13 -28.71 6.56
CA GLU A 80 20.83 -29.93 6.16
C GLU A 80 20.08 -31.20 6.59
N GLU A 81 19.54 -31.23 7.81
CA GLU A 81 18.78 -32.37 8.31
C GLU A 81 17.45 -32.54 7.60
N VAL A 82 16.74 -31.44 7.37
CA VAL A 82 15.47 -31.42 6.64
C VAL A 82 15.69 -31.95 5.21
N ARG A 83 16.71 -31.44 4.52
CA ARG A 83 17.07 -31.87 3.16
C ARG A 83 17.37 -33.36 3.07
N LYS A 84 18.10 -33.93 4.05
CA LYS A 84 18.36 -35.37 4.12
C LYS A 84 17.06 -36.20 4.25
N ARG A 85 16.07 -35.74 5.02
CA ARG A 85 14.78 -36.45 5.14
C ARG A 85 14.02 -36.48 3.82
N TYR A 86 13.93 -35.35 3.12
CA TYR A 86 13.18 -35.25 1.86
C TYR A 86 13.90 -35.90 0.67
N SER A 87 15.24 -35.99 0.70
CA SER A 87 16.01 -36.71 -0.34
C SER A 87 15.67 -38.19 -0.47
N LYS A 88 14.97 -38.79 0.50
CA LYS A 88 14.51 -40.19 0.44
C LYS A 88 13.28 -40.39 -0.44
N TRP A 89 12.62 -39.30 -0.83
CA TRP A 89 11.37 -39.30 -1.60
C TRP A 89 11.53 -38.70 -3.00
N LEU A 90 12.77 -38.34 -3.37
CA LEU A 90 13.20 -37.87 -4.69
C LEU A 90 14.13 -38.92 -5.30
#